data_AF-A0A7C5C346-F1
#
_entry.id   AF-A0A7C5C346-F1
#
_cell.length_a   1.000
_cell.length_b   1.000
_cell.length_c   1.000
_cell.angle_alpha   90.00
_cell.angle_beta   90.00
_cell.angle_gamma   90.00
#
_symmetry.space_group_name_H-M   'P 1'
#
loop_
_entity.id
_entity.type
_entity.pdbx_description
1 polymer ?
#
loop_
_entity_poly.entity_id
_entity_poly.type
_entity_poly.pdbx_seq_one_letter_code
_entity_poly.pdbx_strand_id
1 'polypeptide(L)'
;MLTRIPFFFPIVFIASFAFAQTQAPVSLVGTDRGLYGLAADGTVTPLWTGGAIKKVLPREGFSPEASYTILSDRGIFYSADLQTWETANQGLPVKVIKIYENGKKSFVKVTQDLKDLARDPQRPLILVTATKDAVFLSRDGGKTWKSLGFPPAKTNGIRAVAVAELPSLTVFVSHAIYGVYYLEADTPGAKWTTLNRGLENLETTENPDEVSCFAVQPSDPSAPEDQGAQVLAGQSFRGRIYRLDWKSKTFIPLWSDGEPFGTVESLSAQGRQTLQFVQENRVTQIDLSELSNIPPTGGPKPSTFQDRTDLSDQIRALAAKLGQGVTYFRSSATNPSGLSELWQINQGPSTEGPYRSMAEGKRGLYLPVNHTLSPKLLAPYLSLIDEKKLNMAVIDMKDDYGRLRFTPKNPAITAKG
;
A
#
# COMPACT_ATOMS: atom_id res chain seq x y z
N MET A 1 -58.75 -66.37 21.61
CA MET A 1 -58.11 -66.05 20.33
C MET A 1 -57.95 -64.53 20.28
N LEU A 2 -56.78 -64.02 20.66
CA LEU A 2 -56.46 -62.58 20.68
C LEU A 2 -55.19 -62.41 19.84
N THR A 3 -55.35 -61.86 18.64
CA THR A 3 -54.29 -61.57 17.68
C THR A 3 -53.58 -60.27 18.07
N ARG A 4 -52.29 -60.36 18.40
CA ARG A 4 -51.40 -59.20 18.62
C ARG A 4 -50.92 -58.67 17.26
N ILE A 5 -51.17 -57.39 17.00
CA ILE A 5 -50.57 -56.63 15.88
C ILE A 5 -49.25 -56.02 16.39
N PRO A 6 -48.11 -56.22 15.72
CA PRO A 6 -46.86 -55.56 16.12
C PRO A 6 -46.84 -54.11 15.58
N PHE A 7 -46.61 -53.15 16.47
CA PHE A 7 -46.27 -51.78 16.12
C PHE A 7 -44.83 -51.72 15.61
N PHE A 8 -44.64 -51.35 14.36
CA PHE A 8 -43.33 -50.97 13.80
C PHE A 8 -43.06 -49.49 14.09
N PHE A 9 -42.07 -49.19 14.93
CA PHE A 9 -41.49 -47.86 15.03
C PHE A 9 -40.46 -47.69 13.89
N PRO A 10 -40.60 -46.70 12.99
CA PRO A 10 -39.54 -46.40 12.05
C PRO A 10 -38.39 -45.74 12.80
N ILE A 11 -37.23 -46.38 12.81
CA ILE A 11 -35.97 -45.76 13.22
C ILE A 11 -35.60 -44.75 12.13
N VAL A 12 -35.78 -43.47 12.42
CA VAL A 12 -35.26 -42.38 11.59
C VAL A 12 -33.75 -42.32 11.84
N PHE A 13 -32.96 -42.80 10.87
CA PHE A 13 -31.53 -42.50 10.82
C PHE A 13 -31.36 -41.02 10.49
N ILE A 14 -31.13 -40.20 11.51
CA ILE A 14 -30.57 -38.86 11.31
C ILE A 14 -29.11 -39.07 10.94
N ALA A 15 -28.80 -38.96 9.64
CA ALA A 15 -27.42 -38.83 9.20
C ALA A 15 -26.88 -37.50 9.74
N SER A 16 -26.19 -37.54 10.88
CA SER A 16 -25.35 -36.43 11.33
C SER A 16 -24.22 -36.27 10.31
N PHE A 17 -24.43 -35.38 9.34
CA PHE A 17 -23.31 -34.81 8.61
C PHE A 17 -22.51 -34.01 9.64
N ALA A 18 -21.38 -34.57 10.08
CA ALA A 18 -20.34 -33.79 10.72
C ALA A 18 -19.86 -32.78 9.67
N PHE A 19 -20.46 -31.59 9.67
CA PHE A 19 -19.81 -30.44 9.05
C PHE A 19 -18.48 -30.30 9.78
N ALA A 20 -17.38 -30.57 9.07
CA ALA A 20 -16.06 -30.20 9.56
C ALA A 20 -16.14 -28.71 9.91
N GLN A 21 -16.05 -28.40 11.19
CA GLN A 21 -15.97 -27.01 11.64
C GLN A 21 -14.72 -26.44 11.00
N THR A 22 -14.90 -25.60 9.98
CA THR A 22 -13.79 -24.86 9.38
C THR A 22 -13.23 -23.99 10.50
N GLN A 23 -11.98 -24.26 10.89
CA GLN A 23 -11.31 -23.47 11.90
C GLN A 23 -11.29 -22.00 11.46
N ALA A 24 -11.58 -21.10 12.39
CA ALA A 24 -11.51 -19.68 12.13
C ALA A 24 -10.08 -19.29 11.70
N PRO A 25 -9.91 -18.38 10.73
CA PRO A 25 -8.60 -17.99 10.26
C PRO A 25 -7.83 -17.25 11.36
N VAL A 26 -6.56 -17.62 11.54
CA VAL A 26 -5.58 -16.89 12.37
C VAL A 26 -4.77 -15.89 11.55
N SER A 27 -4.94 -15.88 10.23
CA SER A 27 -4.35 -14.86 9.36
C SER A 27 -5.20 -14.67 8.11
N LEU A 28 -5.10 -13.49 7.51
CA LEU A 28 -5.70 -13.17 6.22
C LEU A 28 -4.61 -12.91 5.18
N VAL A 29 -4.80 -13.48 4.00
CA VAL A 29 -3.87 -13.40 2.87
C VAL A 29 -4.63 -12.88 1.66
N GLY A 30 -4.24 -11.70 1.18
CA GLY A 30 -4.76 -11.13 -0.06
C GLY A 30 -3.86 -11.51 -1.22
N THR A 31 -4.46 -11.88 -2.34
CA THR A 31 -3.76 -12.13 -3.60
C THR A 31 -4.38 -11.39 -4.78
N ASP A 32 -3.80 -11.52 -5.97
CA ASP A 32 -4.37 -11.11 -7.25
C ASP A 32 -5.70 -11.81 -7.62
N ARG A 33 -6.03 -12.90 -6.93
CA ARG A 33 -7.24 -13.72 -7.17
C ARG A 33 -8.29 -13.63 -6.05
N GLY A 34 -7.95 -13.08 -4.89
CA GLY A 34 -8.92 -12.97 -3.81
C GLY A 34 -8.34 -12.83 -2.42
N LEU A 35 -9.22 -12.85 -1.42
CA LEU A 35 -8.90 -12.93 -0.02
C LEU A 35 -9.03 -14.38 0.46
N TYR A 36 -8.05 -14.84 1.22
CA TYR A 36 -7.98 -16.18 1.78
C TYR A 36 -7.76 -16.12 3.29
N GLY A 37 -8.40 -17.02 4.02
CA GLY A 37 -8.13 -17.29 5.42
C GLY A 37 -7.08 -18.36 5.57
N LEU A 38 -6.12 -18.16 6.48
CA LEU A 38 -5.12 -19.14 6.87
C LEU A 38 -5.40 -19.57 8.32
N ALA A 39 -5.68 -20.85 8.52
CA ALA A 39 -5.87 -21.44 9.84
C ALA A 39 -4.51 -21.84 10.47
N ALA A 40 -4.52 -22.12 11.77
CA ALA A 40 -3.29 -22.42 12.53
C ALA A 40 -2.59 -23.72 12.07
N ASP A 41 -3.34 -24.66 11.50
CA ASP A 41 -2.83 -25.91 10.92
C ASP A 41 -2.25 -25.71 9.50
N GLY A 42 -2.28 -24.49 8.95
CA GLY A 42 -1.83 -24.18 7.59
C GLY A 42 -2.89 -24.37 6.50
N THR A 43 -4.13 -24.72 6.87
CA THR A 43 -5.26 -24.81 5.93
C THR A 43 -5.56 -23.43 5.36
N VAL A 44 -5.75 -23.36 4.03
CA VAL A 44 -6.06 -22.12 3.31
C VAL A 44 -7.46 -22.22 2.70
N THR A 45 -8.32 -21.27 3.02
CA THR A 45 -9.72 -21.25 2.57
C THR A 45 -10.04 -19.94 1.85
N PRO A 46 -10.65 -19.98 0.65
CA PRO A 46 -11.10 -18.75 0.00
C PRO A 46 -12.22 -18.09 0.79
N LEU A 47 -12.11 -16.78 1.04
CA LEU A 47 -13.11 -15.95 1.71
C LEU A 47 -13.80 -14.99 0.73
N TRP A 48 -13.08 -14.55 -0.30
CA TRP A 48 -13.60 -13.71 -1.38
C TRP A 48 -12.76 -13.90 -2.64
N THR A 49 -13.36 -14.05 -3.82
CA THR A 49 -12.64 -14.32 -5.08
C THR A 49 -12.99 -13.33 -6.20
N GLY A 50 -13.46 -12.14 -5.83
CA GLY A 50 -13.95 -11.13 -6.78
C GLY A 50 -12.87 -10.31 -7.49
N GLY A 51 -11.58 -10.51 -7.18
CA GLY A 51 -10.48 -9.76 -7.77
C GLY A 51 -9.22 -9.69 -6.90
N ALA A 52 -8.32 -8.79 -7.25
CA ALA A 52 -7.06 -8.60 -6.56
C ALA A 52 -7.25 -7.79 -5.27
N ILE A 53 -6.71 -8.28 -4.15
CA ILE A 53 -6.71 -7.57 -2.87
C ILE A 53 -5.49 -6.63 -2.83
N LYS A 54 -5.69 -5.41 -2.33
CA LYS A 54 -4.61 -4.45 -2.09
C LYS A 54 -4.43 -4.15 -0.61
N LYS A 55 -5.52 -4.14 0.16
CA LYS A 55 -5.51 -3.83 1.60
C LYS A 55 -6.72 -4.43 2.31
N VAL A 56 -6.57 -4.78 3.58
CA VAL A 56 -7.67 -5.26 4.44
C VAL A 56 -7.64 -4.49 5.76
N LEU A 57 -8.75 -3.85 6.10
CA LEU A 57 -8.91 -3.06 7.32
C LEU A 57 -9.98 -3.70 8.21
N PRO A 58 -9.62 -4.25 9.38
CA PRO A 58 -10.63 -4.61 10.38
C PRO A 58 -11.26 -3.35 10.99
N ARG A 59 -12.51 -3.43 11.47
CA ARG A 59 -13.19 -2.32 12.17
C ARG A 59 -13.02 -2.36 13.70
N GLU A 60 -13.00 -3.53 14.32
CA GLU A 60 -12.91 -3.67 15.78
C GLU A 60 -11.61 -4.37 16.25
N GLY A 61 -10.55 -4.26 15.45
CA GLY A 61 -9.31 -5.04 15.64
C GLY A 61 -9.36 -6.37 14.88
N PHE A 62 -8.24 -7.10 14.83
CA PHE A 62 -8.26 -8.39 14.13
C PHE A 62 -8.95 -9.45 14.98
N SER A 63 -10.09 -9.94 14.53
CA SER A 63 -10.82 -11.05 15.12
C SER A 63 -11.65 -11.76 14.04
N PRO A 64 -11.83 -13.08 14.07
CA PRO A 64 -12.78 -13.76 13.18
C PRO A 64 -14.20 -13.18 13.23
N GLU A 65 -14.58 -12.56 14.34
CA GLU A 65 -15.90 -11.95 14.56
C GLU A 65 -15.93 -10.45 14.23
N ALA A 66 -14.78 -9.85 13.92
CA ALA A 66 -14.72 -8.44 13.54
C ALA A 66 -15.31 -8.25 12.14
N SER A 67 -15.76 -7.02 11.87
CA SER A 67 -16.13 -6.65 10.51
C SER A 67 -14.93 -6.09 9.73
N TYR A 68 -14.93 -6.28 8.42
CA TYR A 68 -13.80 -6.03 7.54
C TYR A 68 -14.18 -5.13 6.37
N THR A 69 -13.27 -4.23 6.01
CA THR A 69 -13.32 -3.46 4.76
C THR A 69 -12.09 -3.81 3.94
N ILE A 70 -12.28 -4.21 2.69
CA ILE A 70 -11.19 -4.54 1.77
C ILE A 70 -11.09 -3.52 0.64
N LEU A 71 -9.86 -3.20 0.27
CA LEU A 71 -9.54 -2.50 -0.97
C LEU A 71 -9.15 -3.54 -2.01
N SER A 72 -9.81 -3.53 -3.17
CA SER A 72 -9.50 -4.37 -4.32
C SER A 72 -9.32 -3.59 -5.61
N ASP A 73 -8.93 -4.27 -6.70
CA ASP A 73 -8.95 -3.72 -8.06
C ASP A 73 -10.36 -3.43 -8.59
N ARG A 74 -11.40 -3.89 -7.88
CA ARG A 74 -12.83 -3.66 -8.18
C ARG A 74 -13.47 -2.61 -7.27
N GLY A 75 -12.68 -1.93 -6.43
CA GLY A 75 -13.15 -0.92 -5.48
C GLY A 75 -13.12 -1.44 -4.05
N ILE A 76 -14.01 -0.92 -3.22
CA ILE A 76 -14.08 -1.23 -1.79
C ILE A 76 -15.25 -2.17 -1.52
N PHE A 77 -15.03 -3.16 -0.68
CA PHE A 77 -16.06 -4.08 -0.20
C PHE A 77 -16.05 -4.15 1.32
N TYR A 78 -17.23 -4.38 1.89
CA TYR A 78 -17.43 -4.59 3.32
C TYR A 78 -17.94 -6.00 3.57
N SER A 79 -17.54 -6.59 4.70
CA SER A 79 -18.06 -7.85 5.21
C SER A 79 -18.21 -7.75 6.73
N ALA A 80 -19.32 -8.26 7.25
CA ALA A 80 -19.55 -8.36 8.69
C ALA A 80 -18.99 -9.66 9.30
N ASP A 81 -18.69 -10.67 8.47
CA ASP A 81 -18.51 -12.07 8.89
C ASP A 81 -17.44 -12.84 8.08
N LEU A 82 -16.72 -12.15 7.18
CA LEU A 82 -15.78 -12.72 6.20
C LEU A 82 -16.40 -13.72 5.20
N GLN A 83 -17.72 -13.85 5.15
CA GLN A 83 -18.45 -14.77 4.28
C GLN A 83 -19.29 -14.02 3.25
N THR A 84 -20.01 -12.99 3.72
CA THR A 84 -20.88 -12.15 2.91
C THR A 84 -20.18 -10.83 2.61
N TRP A 85 -20.25 -10.39 1.35
CA TRP A 85 -19.53 -9.20 0.88
C TRP A 85 -20.46 -8.26 0.13
N GLU A 86 -20.44 -6.99 0.50
CA GLU A 86 -21.19 -5.92 -0.15
C GLU A 86 -20.27 -4.82 -0.68
N THR A 87 -20.68 -4.13 -1.74
CA THR A 87 -19.92 -3.02 -2.31
C THR A 87 -20.04 -1.77 -1.44
N ALA A 88 -18.92 -1.09 -1.19
CA ALA A 88 -18.85 0.13 -0.39
C ALA A 88 -18.29 1.31 -1.23
N ASN A 89 -18.91 1.54 -2.40
CA ASN A 89 -18.36 2.43 -3.44
C ASN A 89 -19.23 3.67 -3.74
N GLN A 90 -20.35 3.90 -3.05
CA GLN A 90 -21.27 4.97 -3.40
C GLN A 90 -20.62 6.36 -3.23
N GLY A 91 -20.59 7.15 -4.30
CA GLY A 91 -19.94 8.46 -4.32
C GLY A 91 -18.49 8.45 -4.80
N LEU A 92 -17.89 7.28 -5.02
CA LEU A 92 -16.59 7.16 -5.68
C LEU A 92 -16.72 7.28 -7.22
N PRO A 93 -15.69 7.80 -7.90
CA PRO A 93 -15.70 7.95 -9.35
C PRO A 93 -15.70 6.59 -10.06
N VAL A 94 -16.44 6.51 -11.17
CA VAL A 94 -16.54 5.30 -12.00
C VAL A 94 -15.98 5.57 -13.39
N LYS A 95 -15.24 4.60 -13.93
CA LYS A 95 -14.82 4.57 -15.34
C LYS A 95 -15.73 3.66 -16.14
N VAL A 96 -16.05 4.05 -17.36
CA VAL A 96 -16.80 3.24 -18.32
C VAL A 96 -15.81 2.59 -19.28
N ILE A 97 -15.63 1.28 -19.15
CA ILE A 97 -14.76 0.50 -20.04
C ILE A 97 -15.60 0.01 -21.21
N LYS A 98 -15.17 0.33 -22.44
CA LYS A 98 -15.72 -0.25 -23.66
C LYS A 98 -15.05 -1.60 -23.90
N ILE A 99 -15.86 -2.66 -23.95
CA ILE A 99 -15.43 -4.01 -24.31
C ILE A 99 -15.87 -4.28 -25.75
N TYR A 100 -15.02 -4.95 -26.52
CA TYR A 100 -15.30 -5.36 -27.88
C TYR A 100 -14.95 -6.84 -28.04
N GLU A 101 -15.98 -7.69 -28.08
CA GLU A 101 -15.84 -9.15 -28.15
C GLU A 101 -16.75 -9.68 -29.25
N ASN A 102 -16.21 -10.54 -30.14
CA ASN A 102 -16.94 -11.16 -31.24
C ASN A 102 -17.73 -10.16 -32.12
N GLY A 103 -17.12 -9.00 -32.40
CA GLY A 103 -17.77 -7.94 -33.19
C GLY A 103 -18.85 -7.15 -32.43
N LYS A 104 -19.12 -7.46 -31.16
CA LYS A 104 -20.12 -6.79 -30.33
C LYS A 104 -19.48 -5.84 -29.34
N LYS A 105 -20.01 -4.62 -29.29
CA LYS A 105 -19.63 -3.57 -28.34
C LYS A 105 -20.47 -3.69 -27.07
N SER A 106 -19.84 -3.70 -25.90
CA SER A 106 -20.49 -3.58 -24.60
C SER A 106 -19.75 -2.58 -23.71
N PHE A 107 -20.35 -2.21 -22.57
CA PHE A 107 -19.79 -1.26 -21.63
C PHE A 107 -19.91 -1.78 -20.21
N VAL A 108 -18.84 -1.66 -19.44
CA VAL A 108 -18.83 -2.02 -18.02
C VAL A 108 -18.43 -0.79 -17.21
N LYS A 109 -19.25 -0.46 -16.20
CA LYS A 109 -18.92 0.55 -15.20
C LYS A 109 -18.11 -0.12 -14.10
N VAL A 110 -16.92 0.39 -13.83
CA VAL A 110 -16.09 -0.07 -12.72
C VAL A 110 -15.61 1.14 -11.93
N THR A 111 -15.43 0.99 -10.62
CA THR A 111 -14.80 2.02 -9.79
C THR A 111 -13.43 2.38 -10.39
N GLN A 112 -13.09 3.66 -10.40
CA GLN A 112 -11.76 4.10 -10.78
C GLN A 112 -10.71 3.47 -9.86
N ASP A 113 -9.49 3.29 -10.38
CA ASP A 113 -8.40 2.71 -9.58
C ASP A 113 -8.13 3.57 -8.34
N LEU A 114 -8.22 2.92 -7.18
CA LEU A 114 -7.94 3.51 -5.88
C LEU A 114 -6.50 3.16 -5.48
N LYS A 115 -5.80 4.17 -4.96
CA LYS A 115 -4.37 4.11 -4.62
C LYS A 115 -4.14 3.53 -3.24
N ASP A 116 -4.95 3.93 -2.26
CA ASP A 116 -4.82 3.49 -0.88
C ASP A 116 -6.17 3.64 -0.15
N LEU A 117 -6.28 2.98 1.00
CA LEU A 117 -7.42 3.02 1.90
C LEU A 117 -6.92 3.07 3.35
N ALA A 118 -7.36 4.05 4.12
CA ALA A 118 -7.02 4.17 5.53
C ALA A 118 -8.25 4.42 6.40
N ARG A 119 -8.12 4.11 7.69
CA ARG A 119 -9.17 4.21 8.69
C ARG A 119 -8.63 4.94 9.91
N ASP A 120 -9.46 5.77 10.51
CA ASP A 120 -9.17 6.34 11.83
C ASP A 120 -9.19 5.20 12.87
N PRO A 121 -8.07 4.93 13.58
CA PRO A 121 -8.01 3.83 14.53
C PRO A 121 -8.94 4.01 15.74
N GLN A 122 -9.36 5.24 16.06
CA GLN A 122 -10.26 5.55 17.17
C GLN A 122 -11.72 5.69 16.72
N ARG A 123 -11.96 6.02 15.45
CA ARG A 123 -13.30 6.15 14.87
C ARG A 123 -13.43 5.28 13.62
N PRO A 124 -13.66 3.96 13.77
CA PRO A 124 -13.49 2.99 12.69
C PRO A 124 -14.46 3.13 11.49
N LEU A 125 -15.50 3.96 11.61
CA LEU A 125 -16.39 4.31 10.50
C LEU A 125 -15.85 5.46 9.62
N ILE A 126 -14.85 6.19 10.11
CA ILE A 126 -14.16 7.21 9.33
C ILE A 126 -13.10 6.53 8.47
N LEU A 127 -13.29 6.61 7.16
CA LEU A 127 -12.39 6.04 6.16
C LEU A 127 -11.96 7.11 5.17
N VAL A 128 -10.72 7.03 4.71
CA VAL A 128 -10.22 7.85 3.59
C VAL A 128 -9.68 6.93 2.50
N THR A 129 -9.95 7.28 1.26
CA THR A 129 -9.32 6.67 0.08
C THR A 129 -8.93 7.76 -0.91
N ALA A 130 -8.16 7.39 -1.93
CA ALA A 130 -7.82 8.30 -3.00
C ALA A 130 -7.74 7.59 -4.35
N THR A 131 -8.03 8.35 -5.39
CA THR A 131 -7.62 8.03 -6.77
C THR A 131 -6.28 8.69 -7.06
N LYS A 132 -5.81 8.64 -8.30
CA LYS A 132 -4.59 9.36 -8.72
C LYS A 132 -4.69 10.89 -8.58
N ASP A 133 -5.92 11.43 -8.54
CA ASP A 133 -6.22 12.86 -8.71
C ASP A 133 -7.36 13.39 -7.82
N ALA A 134 -7.81 12.62 -6.81
CA ALA A 134 -8.76 13.12 -5.80
C ALA A 134 -8.75 12.27 -4.54
N VAL A 135 -8.98 12.91 -3.40
CA VAL A 135 -9.14 12.26 -2.08
C VAL A 135 -10.63 12.20 -1.71
N PHE A 136 -11.05 11.14 -1.03
CA PHE A 136 -12.43 10.89 -0.64
C PHE A 136 -12.52 10.47 0.82
N LEU A 137 -13.52 11.00 1.52
CA LEU A 137 -13.78 10.76 2.94
C LEU A 137 -15.17 10.14 3.12
N SER A 138 -15.22 9.07 3.90
CA SER A 138 -16.45 8.43 4.37
C SER A 138 -16.59 8.66 5.88
N ARG A 139 -17.83 8.84 6.33
CA ARG A 139 -18.19 8.94 7.76
C ARG A 139 -19.02 7.77 8.28
N ASP A 140 -19.38 6.84 7.41
CA ASP A 140 -20.38 5.80 7.66
C ASP A 140 -19.85 4.39 7.32
N GLY A 141 -18.54 4.19 7.42
CA GLY A 141 -17.89 2.91 7.19
C GLY A 141 -17.78 2.51 5.72
N GLY A 142 -17.80 3.47 4.80
CA GLY A 142 -17.65 3.29 3.36
C GLY A 142 -18.98 3.21 2.61
N LYS A 143 -20.11 3.39 3.30
CA LYS A 143 -21.42 3.38 2.65
C LYS A 143 -21.54 4.57 1.71
N THR A 144 -21.07 5.76 2.10
CA THR A 144 -21.03 6.93 1.22
C THR A 144 -19.70 7.68 1.31
N TRP A 145 -19.25 8.18 0.15
CA TRP A 145 -17.98 8.89 0.02
C TRP A 145 -18.20 10.32 -0.49
N LYS A 146 -17.53 11.28 0.16
CA LYS A 146 -17.50 12.69 -0.27
C LYS A 146 -16.10 13.04 -0.76
N SER A 147 -16.01 13.68 -1.91
CA SER A 147 -14.74 14.17 -2.41
C SER A 147 -14.25 15.34 -1.56
N LEU A 148 -12.97 15.31 -1.21
CA LEU A 148 -12.22 16.43 -0.62
C LEU A 148 -11.39 17.18 -1.69
N GLY A 149 -11.60 16.85 -2.97
CA GLY A 149 -10.84 17.42 -4.09
C GLY A 149 -9.41 16.89 -4.20
N PHE A 150 -8.65 17.56 -5.06
CA PHE A 150 -7.23 17.29 -5.31
C PHE A 150 -6.37 18.29 -4.51
N PRO A 151 -5.26 17.85 -3.88
CA PRO A 151 -4.26 18.77 -3.37
C PRO A 151 -3.75 19.71 -4.48
N PRO A 152 -3.23 20.91 -4.18
CA PRO A 152 -2.75 21.86 -5.18
C PRO A 152 -1.40 21.45 -5.81
N ALA A 153 -1.29 20.18 -6.22
CA ALA A 153 -0.19 19.62 -6.99
C ALA A 153 -0.37 19.92 -8.49
N LYS A 154 0.74 19.95 -9.25
CA LYS A 154 0.72 20.30 -10.69
C LYS A 154 0.51 19.10 -11.62
N THR A 155 0.58 17.89 -11.10
CA THR A 155 0.43 16.63 -11.87
C THR A 155 -0.19 15.55 -11.00
N ASN A 156 -0.64 14.46 -11.61
CA ASN A 156 -1.11 13.29 -10.88
C ASN A 156 0.07 12.62 -10.16
N GLY A 157 -0.17 12.12 -8.96
CA GLY A 157 0.88 11.46 -8.20
C GLY A 157 0.51 11.10 -6.77
N ILE A 158 -0.78 11.05 -6.42
CA ILE A 158 -1.20 10.60 -5.09
C ILE A 158 -0.73 9.16 -4.86
N ARG A 159 -0.13 8.92 -3.69
CA ARG A 159 0.42 7.60 -3.31
C ARG A 159 -0.32 6.98 -2.13
N ALA A 160 -0.32 7.63 -0.97
CA ALA A 160 -0.93 7.12 0.26
C ALA A 160 -1.84 8.14 0.93
N VAL A 161 -2.76 7.65 1.78
CA VAL A 161 -3.65 8.48 2.59
C VAL A 161 -3.64 8.05 4.05
N ALA A 162 -3.91 8.99 4.95
CA ALA A 162 -4.21 8.71 6.35
C ALA A 162 -5.31 9.63 6.86
N VAL A 163 -5.98 9.20 7.92
CA VAL A 163 -6.98 10.00 8.63
C VAL A 163 -6.84 9.75 10.12
N ALA A 164 -6.87 10.81 10.90
CA ALA A 164 -6.74 10.75 12.35
C ALA A 164 -7.49 11.92 12.99
N GLU A 165 -8.09 11.67 14.15
CA GLU A 165 -8.45 12.75 15.06
C GLU A 165 -7.22 13.29 15.77
N LEU A 166 -6.87 14.54 15.46
CA LEU A 166 -5.84 15.31 16.18
C LEU A 166 -6.61 16.33 17.07
N PRO A 167 -6.39 17.66 17.01
CA PRO A 167 -7.39 18.61 17.53
C PRO A 167 -8.71 18.61 16.75
N SER A 168 -8.67 18.20 15.47
CA SER A 168 -9.83 18.07 14.59
C SER A 168 -9.59 16.92 13.62
N LEU A 169 -10.63 16.45 12.94
CA LEU A 169 -10.48 15.33 12.01
C LEU A 169 -9.62 15.76 10.83
N THR A 170 -8.42 15.21 10.77
CA THR A 170 -7.43 15.59 9.77
C THR A 170 -7.21 14.45 8.78
N VAL A 171 -7.27 14.79 7.50
CA VAL A 171 -6.92 13.89 6.40
C VAL A 171 -5.55 14.28 5.86
N PHE A 172 -4.70 13.28 5.64
CA PHE A 172 -3.37 13.40 5.06
C PHE A 172 -3.33 12.67 3.73
N VAL A 173 -2.55 13.20 2.80
CA VAL A 173 -2.28 12.57 1.51
C VAL A 173 -0.85 12.84 1.10
N SER A 174 -0.15 11.82 0.59
CA SER A 174 1.17 11.97 0.00
C SER A 174 1.11 12.02 -1.52
N HIS A 175 2.06 12.75 -2.09
CA HIS A 175 2.28 12.92 -3.51
C HIS A 175 3.73 12.58 -3.85
N ALA A 176 3.94 11.74 -4.87
CA ALA A 176 5.25 11.22 -5.30
C ALA A 176 6.32 12.30 -5.52
N ILE A 177 5.90 13.49 -5.97
CA ILE A 177 6.80 14.61 -6.31
C ILE A 177 6.70 15.79 -5.34
N TYR A 178 5.60 15.96 -4.61
CA TYR A 178 5.33 17.21 -3.88
C TYR A 178 5.18 17.02 -2.37
N GLY A 179 5.50 15.82 -1.88
CA GLY A 179 5.42 15.48 -0.47
C GLY A 179 4.00 15.33 0.05
N VAL A 180 3.78 15.76 1.28
CA VAL A 180 2.55 15.54 2.03
C VAL A 180 1.70 16.80 2.07
N TYR A 181 0.40 16.61 1.98
CA TYR A 181 -0.63 17.62 2.23
C TYR A 181 -1.56 17.15 3.35
N TYR A 182 -2.17 18.11 4.04
CA TYR A 182 -3.23 17.84 5.01
C TYR A 182 -4.45 18.73 4.78
N LEU A 183 -5.61 18.28 5.28
CA LEU A 183 -6.86 19.01 5.28
C LEU A 183 -7.63 18.69 6.58
N GLU A 184 -8.05 19.72 7.30
CA GLU A 184 -8.90 19.61 8.50
C GLU A 184 -10.37 19.52 8.07
N ALA A 185 -10.89 18.30 7.98
CA ALA A 185 -12.12 17.96 7.24
C ALA A 185 -13.40 18.54 7.84
N ASP A 186 -13.38 18.91 9.12
CA ASP A 186 -14.53 19.52 9.79
C ASP A 186 -14.49 21.05 9.79
N THR A 187 -13.44 21.66 9.22
CA THR A 187 -13.34 23.11 9.10
C THR A 187 -14.14 23.60 7.87
N PRO A 188 -15.12 24.51 8.04
CA PRO A 188 -15.85 25.08 6.91
C PRO A 188 -14.91 25.75 5.90
N GLY A 189 -14.97 25.33 4.63
CA GLY A 189 -14.11 25.86 3.58
C GLY A 189 -12.64 25.42 3.67
N ALA A 190 -12.34 24.33 4.37
CA ALA A 190 -11.00 23.77 4.47
C ALA A 190 -10.33 23.59 3.10
N LYS A 191 -9.03 23.89 3.04
CA LYS A 191 -8.20 23.73 1.85
C LYS A 191 -7.00 22.86 2.18
N TRP A 192 -6.56 22.09 1.18
CA TRP A 192 -5.32 21.33 1.26
C TRP A 192 -4.13 22.27 1.48
N THR A 193 -3.32 21.95 2.49
CA THR A 193 -2.12 22.72 2.87
C THR A 193 -0.92 21.80 2.85
N THR A 194 0.23 22.29 2.38
CA THR A 194 1.49 21.53 2.35
C THR A 194 1.99 21.22 3.77
N LEU A 195 2.63 20.07 3.94
CA LEU A 195 3.17 19.59 5.21
C LEU A 195 4.50 18.86 5.00
N ASN A 196 5.51 19.58 4.50
CA ASN A 196 6.78 18.94 4.11
C ASN A 196 7.94 19.21 5.08
N ARG A 197 7.73 20.04 6.10
CA ARG A 197 8.79 20.43 7.04
C ARG A 197 9.34 19.21 7.76
N GLY A 198 10.66 19.01 7.69
CA GLY A 198 11.36 17.90 8.34
C GLY A 198 11.49 16.61 7.52
N LEU A 199 10.75 16.48 6.40
CA LEU A 199 10.98 15.40 5.46
C LEU A 199 12.32 15.58 4.74
N GLU A 200 13.00 14.48 4.43
CA GLU A 200 14.25 14.52 3.66
C GLU A 200 13.95 14.75 2.19
N ASN A 201 14.78 15.57 1.53
CA ASN A 201 14.66 15.88 0.10
C ASN A 201 15.47 14.90 -0.76
N LEU A 202 15.05 14.76 -2.02
CA LEU A 202 15.86 14.14 -3.05
C LEU A 202 17.00 15.09 -3.42
N GLU A 203 18.26 14.62 -3.43
CA GLU A 203 19.45 15.45 -3.73
C GLU A 203 19.37 16.22 -5.04
N THR A 204 18.62 15.69 -6.00
CA THR A 204 18.49 16.24 -7.36
C THR A 204 17.36 17.25 -7.50
N THR A 205 16.55 17.47 -6.45
CA THR A 205 15.40 18.39 -6.50
C THR A 205 15.22 19.15 -5.18
N GLU A 206 14.39 20.19 -5.19
CA GLU A 206 13.98 20.87 -3.94
C GLU A 206 12.79 20.18 -3.25
N ASN A 207 12.30 19.07 -3.82
CA ASN A 207 11.14 18.36 -3.31
C ASN A 207 11.53 17.30 -2.27
N PRO A 208 10.63 17.04 -1.29
CA PRO A 208 10.79 15.90 -0.39
C PRO A 208 10.78 14.58 -1.18
N ASP A 209 11.52 13.60 -0.68
CA ASP A 209 11.40 12.21 -1.11
C ASP A 209 9.96 11.68 -0.88
N GLU A 210 9.56 10.70 -1.70
CA GLU A 210 8.21 10.14 -1.70
C GLU A 210 7.87 9.53 -0.33
N VAL A 211 6.83 10.07 0.31
CA VAL A 211 6.16 9.39 1.42
C VAL A 211 5.22 8.32 0.86
N SER A 212 5.60 7.06 0.98
CA SER A 212 4.90 5.93 0.36
C SER A 212 3.80 5.33 1.24
N CYS A 213 3.91 5.52 2.56
CA CYS A 213 2.98 4.96 3.50
C CYS A 213 2.86 5.81 4.77
N PHE A 214 1.68 5.71 5.38
CA PHE A 214 1.38 6.28 6.69
C PHE A 214 0.93 5.19 7.64
N ALA A 215 1.21 5.38 8.92
CA ALA A 215 0.55 4.65 10.01
C ALA A 215 -0.02 5.66 11.01
N VAL A 216 -1.17 5.33 11.59
CA VAL A 216 -1.78 6.13 12.66
C VAL A 216 -1.85 5.27 13.91
N GLN A 217 -1.17 5.70 14.95
CA GLN A 217 -1.28 5.12 16.28
C GLN A 217 -2.42 5.81 17.04
N PRO A 218 -3.36 5.06 17.66
CA PRO A 218 -4.45 5.66 18.43
C PRO A 218 -3.88 6.44 19.62
N SER A 219 -4.62 7.43 20.13
CA SER A 219 -4.25 8.12 21.37
C SER A 219 -4.01 7.13 22.50
N ASP A 220 -3.05 7.43 23.37
CA ASP A 220 -2.79 6.62 24.56
C ASP A 220 -3.79 7.01 25.66
N PRO A 221 -4.67 6.10 26.12
CA PRO A 221 -5.63 6.42 27.17
C PRO A 221 -4.97 6.75 28.53
N SER A 222 -3.70 6.36 28.70
CA SER A 222 -2.91 6.56 29.91
C SER A 222 -1.98 7.78 29.85
N ALA A 223 -1.84 8.41 28.68
CA ALA A 223 -1.06 9.63 28.53
C ALA A 223 -1.90 10.88 28.86
N PRO A 224 -1.26 12.02 29.18
CA PRO A 224 -1.99 13.26 29.41
C PRO A 224 -2.83 13.65 28.18
N GLU A 225 -3.91 14.43 28.39
CA GLU A 225 -4.90 14.79 27.35
C GLU A 225 -4.31 15.41 26.06
N ASP A 226 -3.07 15.89 26.10
CA ASP A 226 -2.33 16.46 24.98
C ASP A 226 -1.61 15.43 24.08
N GLN A 227 -1.66 14.13 24.40
CA GLN A 227 -1.06 13.04 23.62
C GLN A 227 -2.11 12.28 22.78
N GLY A 228 -2.71 12.99 21.82
CA GLY A 228 -3.66 12.44 20.85
C GLY A 228 -3.10 11.35 19.93
N ALA A 229 -3.85 11.03 18.87
CA ALA A 229 -3.38 10.11 17.83
C ALA A 229 -2.02 10.58 17.27
N GLN A 230 -1.14 9.63 16.95
CA GLN A 230 0.17 9.93 16.38
C GLN A 230 0.22 9.46 14.93
N VAL A 231 0.58 10.38 14.03
CA VAL A 231 0.77 10.08 12.61
C VAL A 231 2.24 9.82 12.35
N LEU A 232 2.51 8.68 11.73
CA LEU A 232 3.82 8.24 11.29
C LEU A 232 3.86 8.18 9.77
N ALA A 233 5.02 8.46 9.18
CA ALA A 233 5.22 8.45 7.74
C ALA A 233 6.51 7.70 7.39
N GLY A 234 6.47 6.90 6.32
CA GLY A 234 7.64 6.23 5.73
C GLY A 234 7.99 6.84 4.38
N GLN A 235 9.27 7.14 4.17
CA GLN A 235 9.81 7.52 2.86
C GLN A 235 10.44 6.32 2.16
N SER A 236 10.13 6.13 0.88
CA SER A 236 10.66 5.02 0.11
C SER A 236 12.13 5.20 -0.17
N PHE A 237 12.54 6.06 -1.09
CA PHE A 237 13.89 6.02 -1.64
C PHE A 237 14.99 6.39 -0.65
N ARG A 238 14.66 7.15 0.41
CA ARG A 238 15.59 7.45 1.52
C ARG A 238 15.51 6.48 2.68
N GLY A 239 14.55 5.55 2.73
CA GLY A 239 14.42 4.61 3.84
C GLY A 239 14.30 5.30 5.20
N ARG A 240 13.36 6.26 5.32
CA ARG A 240 13.18 7.05 6.56
C ARG A 240 11.81 6.81 7.18
N ILE A 241 11.75 6.83 8.50
CA ILE A 241 10.49 6.88 9.25
C ILE A 241 10.45 8.14 10.09
N TYR A 242 9.31 8.81 10.08
CA TYR A 242 9.06 10.05 10.82
C TYR A 242 7.85 9.92 11.72
N ARG A 243 7.85 10.71 12.80
CA ARG A 243 6.68 11.08 13.57
C ARG A 243 6.29 12.51 13.26
N LEU A 244 5.01 12.75 13.01
CA LEU A 244 4.49 14.11 12.91
C LEU A 244 4.32 14.74 14.29
N ASP A 245 5.00 15.87 14.52
CA ASP A 245 4.59 16.84 15.53
C ASP A 245 3.56 17.78 14.90
N TRP A 246 2.30 17.60 15.31
CA TRP A 246 1.18 18.37 14.78
C TRP A 246 1.22 19.85 15.17
N LYS A 247 1.75 20.19 16.34
CA LYS A 247 1.78 21.56 16.84
C LYS A 247 2.76 22.41 16.03
N SER A 248 3.95 21.87 15.76
CA SER A 248 4.95 22.54 14.92
C SER A 248 4.79 22.26 13.43
N LYS A 249 3.88 21.36 13.04
CA LYS A 249 3.68 20.89 11.66
C LYS A 249 4.98 20.35 11.05
N THR A 250 5.73 19.57 11.82
CA THR A 250 7.05 19.06 11.45
C THR A 250 7.11 17.54 11.56
N PHE A 251 7.63 16.89 10.53
CA PHE A 251 8.04 15.50 10.59
C PHE A 251 9.38 15.38 11.31
N ILE A 252 9.36 14.75 12.48
CA ILE A 252 10.54 14.47 13.31
C ILE A 252 11.06 13.09 12.93
N PRO A 253 12.32 12.96 12.48
CA PRO A 253 12.91 11.66 12.15
C PRO A 253 12.89 10.73 13.37
N LEU A 254 12.41 9.50 13.17
CA LEU A 254 12.46 8.42 14.15
C LEU A 254 13.50 7.37 13.78
N TRP A 255 13.66 7.09 12.49
CA TRP A 255 14.53 6.03 12.02
C TRP A 255 15.03 6.24 10.60
N SER A 256 16.22 5.69 10.35
CA SER A 256 16.91 5.57 9.07
C SER A 256 17.77 4.29 9.13
N ASP A 257 17.95 3.60 8.01
CA ASP A 257 18.96 2.54 7.89
C ASP A 257 20.39 3.08 7.69
N GLY A 258 20.56 4.40 7.60
CA GLY A 258 21.83 5.08 7.38
C GLY A 258 22.32 5.02 5.93
N GLU A 259 21.64 4.26 5.07
CA GLU A 259 22.02 4.09 3.67
C GLU A 259 21.57 5.31 2.84
N PRO A 260 22.28 5.61 1.74
CA PRO A 260 21.89 6.69 0.83
C PRO A 260 20.58 6.38 0.10
N PHE A 261 20.26 5.09 -0.04
CA PHE A 261 19.04 4.57 -0.64
C PHE A 261 18.48 3.41 0.19
N GLY A 262 17.17 3.41 0.38
CA GLY A 262 16.45 2.35 1.08
C GLY A 262 15.02 2.23 0.57
N THR A 263 14.21 1.44 1.27
CA THR A 263 12.74 1.37 1.09
C THR A 263 12.07 1.24 2.45
N VAL A 264 11.01 2.00 2.68
CA VAL A 264 10.07 1.80 3.79
C VAL A 264 8.67 1.81 3.19
N GLU A 265 8.03 0.66 3.20
CA GLU A 265 6.74 0.45 2.55
C GLU A 265 5.77 -0.23 3.51
N SER A 266 4.48 -0.01 3.33
CA SER A 266 3.43 -0.61 4.14
C SER A 266 3.66 -0.51 5.67
N LEU A 267 3.94 0.69 6.18
CA LEU A 267 4.11 0.93 7.61
C LEU A 267 2.85 0.52 8.40
N SER A 268 3.02 -0.42 9.32
CA SER A 268 1.97 -0.97 10.18
C SER A 268 2.34 -0.75 11.63
N ALA A 269 1.54 0.07 12.33
CA ALA A 269 1.68 0.25 13.76
C ALA A 269 0.93 -0.84 14.55
N GLN A 270 1.63 -1.46 15.50
CA GLN A 270 1.09 -2.39 16.48
C GLN A 270 1.09 -1.68 17.84
N GLY A 271 -0.07 -1.12 18.21
CA GLY A 271 -0.14 -0.21 19.35
C GLY A 271 0.78 0.99 19.17
N ARG A 272 1.39 1.46 20.27
CA ARG A 272 2.33 2.60 20.28
C ARG A 272 3.80 2.20 20.34
N GLN A 273 4.08 0.91 20.56
CA GLN A 273 5.44 0.43 20.84
C GLN A 273 6.10 -0.22 19.64
N THR A 274 5.35 -0.85 18.73
CA THR A 274 5.98 -1.62 17.66
C THR A 274 5.54 -1.13 16.29
N LEU A 275 6.50 -0.96 15.39
CA LEU A 275 6.27 -0.74 13.97
C LEU A 275 6.77 -1.95 13.19
N GLN A 276 6.02 -2.33 12.17
CA GLN A 276 6.49 -3.21 11.11
C GLN A 276 6.35 -2.55 9.76
N PHE A 277 7.26 -2.85 8.85
CA PHE A 277 7.23 -2.34 7.49
C PHE A 277 7.94 -3.31 6.56
N VAL A 278 7.67 -3.15 5.27
CA VAL A 278 8.29 -3.90 4.20
C VAL A 278 9.48 -3.11 3.67
N GLN A 279 10.59 -3.80 3.46
CA GLN A 279 11.71 -3.35 2.66
C GLN A 279 11.94 -4.35 1.54
N GLU A 280 12.85 -4.02 0.62
CA GLU A 280 13.31 -4.96 -0.38
C GLU A 280 13.75 -6.30 0.25
N ASN A 281 13.08 -7.38 -0.15
CA ASN A 281 13.31 -8.77 0.27
C ASN A 281 13.10 -9.08 1.76
N ARG A 282 12.48 -8.21 2.57
CA ARG A 282 12.27 -8.49 4.00
C ARG A 282 11.13 -7.71 4.64
N VAL A 283 10.62 -8.26 5.74
CA VAL A 283 9.85 -7.52 6.75
C VAL A 283 10.79 -7.09 7.86
N THR A 284 10.69 -5.83 8.25
CA THR A 284 11.43 -5.26 9.37
C THR A 284 10.48 -4.87 10.49
N GLN A 285 10.93 -5.03 11.74
CA GLN A 285 10.25 -4.59 12.94
C GLN A 285 11.15 -3.67 13.75
N ILE A 286 10.56 -2.64 14.37
CA ILE A 286 11.26 -1.74 15.29
C ILE A 286 10.40 -1.56 16.54
N ASP A 287 11.03 -1.69 17.71
CA ASP A 287 10.47 -1.23 18.99
C ASP A 287 10.78 0.26 19.20
N LEU A 288 9.73 1.05 19.40
CA LEU A 288 9.75 2.50 19.57
C LEU A 288 10.09 2.94 20.99
N SER A 289 10.01 2.04 21.98
CA SER A 289 10.25 2.37 23.39
C SER A 289 11.69 2.83 23.65
N GLU A 290 12.66 2.37 22.85
CA GLU A 290 14.08 2.75 22.97
C GLU A 290 14.49 3.89 22.01
N LEU A 291 13.58 4.41 21.16
CA LEU A 291 13.92 5.43 20.15
C LEU A 291 13.96 6.87 20.68
N SER A 292 13.84 7.07 21.99
CA SER A 292 13.83 8.40 22.61
C SER A 292 15.16 9.17 22.50
N ASN A 293 16.26 8.53 22.05
CA ASN A 293 17.61 9.10 22.07
C ASN A 293 18.44 8.94 20.77
N ILE A 294 17.85 8.53 19.65
CA ILE A 294 18.63 8.29 18.41
C ILE A 294 18.70 9.57 17.55
N PRO A 295 19.91 10.08 17.22
CA PRO A 295 20.03 11.21 16.32
C PRO A 295 19.44 10.88 14.94
N PRO A 296 18.74 11.82 14.29
CA PRO A 296 18.18 11.68 12.94
C PRO A 296 19.15 11.28 11.82
N THR A 297 20.46 11.34 12.08
CA THR A 297 21.51 11.29 11.07
C THR A 297 22.46 10.13 11.37
N GLY A 298 22.28 9.01 10.66
CA GLY A 298 23.30 7.97 10.49
C GLY A 298 23.96 7.50 11.79
N GLY A 299 23.17 6.89 12.68
CA GLY A 299 23.68 6.13 13.81
C GLY A 299 23.72 4.62 13.49
N PRO A 300 24.41 3.80 14.30
CA PRO A 300 24.30 2.35 14.18
C PRO A 300 22.82 1.93 14.28
N LYS A 301 22.46 0.91 13.49
CA LYS A 301 21.16 0.26 13.48
C LYS A 301 20.66 0.07 14.93
N PRO A 302 19.48 0.60 15.31
CA PRO A 302 19.00 0.51 16.69
C PRO A 302 18.99 -0.93 17.18
N SER A 303 19.30 -1.17 18.46
CA SER A 303 19.13 -2.48 19.11
C SER A 303 17.71 -3.03 18.99
N THR A 304 16.73 -2.14 18.86
CA THR A 304 15.31 -2.46 18.66
C THR A 304 14.95 -2.92 17.27
N PHE A 305 15.89 -2.88 16.31
CA PHE A 305 15.67 -3.38 14.98
C PHE A 305 15.67 -4.92 14.99
N GLN A 306 14.66 -5.49 14.36
CA GLN A 306 14.59 -6.92 14.09
C GLN A 306 14.18 -7.20 12.64
N ASP A 307 15.02 -7.95 11.91
CA ASP A 307 14.58 -8.58 10.65
C ASP A 307 13.62 -9.72 10.99
N ARG A 308 12.37 -9.62 10.54
CA ARG A 308 11.34 -10.65 10.72
C ARG A 308 11.46 -11.69 9.61
N THR A 309 12.54 -12.47 9.67
CA THR A 309 12.81 -13.56 8.72
C THR A 309 11.70 -14.60 8.74
N ASP A 310 11.15 -14.89 9.92
CA ASP A 310 9.98 -15.76 10.11
C ASP A 310 8.76 -15.31 9.29
N LEU A 311 8.40 -14.02 9.33
CA LEU A 311 7.30 -13.48 8.54
C LEU A 311 7.64 -13.46 7.04
N SER A 312 8.88 -13.10 6.72
CA SER A 312 9.34 -13.04 5.32
C SER A 312 9.27 -14.42 4.66
N ASP A 313 9.69 -15.48 5.37
CA ASP A 313 9.67 -16.85 4.89
C ASP A 313 8.24 -17.41 4.84
N GLN A 314 7.39 -17.07 5.81
CA GLN A 314 5.97 -17.40 5.77
C GLN A 314 5.28 -16.79 4.53
N ILE A 315 5.54 -15.51 4.24
CA ILE A 315 4.98 -14.82 3.07
C ILE A 315 5.45 -15.47 1.77
N ARG A 316 6.74 -15.84 1.66
CA ARG A 316 7.27 -16.57 0.50
C ARG A 316 6.63 -17.94 0.34
N ALA A 317 6.49 -18.70 1.42
CA ALA A 317 5.86 -20.01 1.39
C ALA A 317 4.39 -19.91 0.95
N LEU A 318 3.66 -18.91 1.44
CA LEU A 318 2.29 -18.62 1.01
C LEU A 318 2.22 -18.23 -0.45
N ALA A 319 3.13 -17.38 -0.94
CA ALA A 319 3.20 -17.00 -2.34
C ALA A 319 3.53 -18.20 -3.25
N ALA A 320 4.40 -19.11 -2.82
CA ALA A 320 4.65 -20.35 -3.56
C ALA A 320 3.40 -21.25 -3.60
N LYS A 321 2.70 -21.39 -2.47
CA LYS A 321 1.48 -22.22 -2.34
C LYS A 321 0.29 -21.66 -3.12
N LEU A 322 0.12 -20.34 -3.13
CA LEU A 322 -1.01 -19.66 -3.79
C LEU A 322 -0.70 -19.20 -5.22
N GLY A 323 0.52 -19.42 -5.71
CA GLY A 323 1.05 -18.80 -6.93
C GLY A 323 1.54 -17.37 -6.66
N GLN A 324 2.56 -16.93 -7.39
CA GLN A 324 3.08 -15.55 -7.28
C GLN A 324 1.91 -14.57 -7.33
N GLY A 325 1.68 -13.81 -6.25
CA GLY A 325 0.46 -13.02 -6.15
C GLY A 325 0.05 -12.56 -4.77
N VAL A 326 0.74 -12.94 -3.68
CA VAL A 326 0.43 -12.40 -2.34
C VAL A 326 0.74 -10.90 -2.29
N THR A 327 -0.28 -10.09 -2.05
CA THR A 327 -0.25 -8.62 -2.04
C THR A 327 -0.57 -8.04 -0.67
N TYR A 328 -1.20 -8.82 0.22
CA TYR A 328 -1.53 -8.42 1.58
C TYR A 328 -1.40 -9.59 2.57
N PHE A 329 -0.94 -9.32 3.79
CA PHE A 329 -0.83 -10.28 4.87
C PHE A 329 -1.22 -9.65 6.20
N ARG A 330 -2.07 -10.33 6.99
CA ARG A 330 -2.38 -9.95 8.36
C ARG A 330 -2.42 -11.13 9.30
N SER A 331 -1.67 -11.03 10.41
CA SER A 331 -1.61 -12.06 11.46
C SER A 331 -2.51 -11.71 12.64
N SER A 332 -3.08 -12.74 13.29
CA SER A 332 -3.91 -12.63 14.50
C SER A 332 -3.12 -12.72 15.81
N ALA A 333 -1.79 -12.84 15.76
CA ALA A 333 -0.98 -12.92 16.98
C ALA A 333 -1.23 -11.70 17.89
N THR A 334 -0.78 -11.78 19.14
CA THR A 334 -0.97 -10.75 20.19
C THR A 334 -0.64 -9.32 19.75
N ASN A 335 0.14 -9.15 18.67
CA ASN A 335 0.33 -7.90 17.94
C ASN A 335 -0.01 -8.04 16.44
N PRO A 336 -1.24 -7.73 16.00
CA PRO A 336 -1.66 -7.97 14.62
C PRO A 336 -1.07 -6.96 13.63
N SER A 337 -0.25 -7.43 12.70
CA SER A 337 0.31 -6.63 11.59
C SER A 337 -0.61 -6.61 10.39
N GLY A 338 -0.73 -5.49 9.67
CA GLY A 338 -1.31 -5.47 8.33
C GLY A 338 -0.27 -5.00 7.33
N LEU A 339 0.29 -5.91 6.54
CA LEU A 339 1.32 -5.62 5.55
C LEU A 339 0.76 -5.74 4.13
N SER A 340 1.18 -4.83 3.28
CA SER A 340 0.89 -4.71 1.85
C SER A 340 2.21 -4.50 1.09
N GLU A 341 2.17 -4.28 -0.23
CA GLU A 341 3.39 -4.11 -1.06
C GLU A 341 4.33 -5.34 -0.99
N LEU A 342 3.76 -6.52 -0.71
CA LEU A 342 4.51 -7.76 -0.46
C LEU A 342 5.21 -8.33 -1.70
N TRP A 343 4.94 -7.77 -2.87
CA TRP A 343 5.71 -8.04 -4.09
C TRP A 343 7.21 -7.74 -3.90
N GLN A 344 7.58 -6.88 -2.95
CA GLN A 344 8.98 -6.61 -2.60
C GLN A 344 9.67 -7.73 -1.82
N ILE A 345 8.92 -8.60 -1.13
CA ILE A 345 9.48 -9.74 -0.38
C ILE A 345 9.65 -10.96 -1.28
N ASN A 346 8.71 -11.11 -2.22
CA ASN A 346 8.62 -12.24 -3.13
C ASN A 346 9.39 -12.02 -4.44
N GLN A 347 10.26 -10.99 -4.49
CA GLN A 347 11.35 -10.99 -5.44
C GLN A 347 12.31 -12.09 -4.97
N GLY A 348 12.12 -13.33 -5.45
CA GLY A 348 13.20 -14.31 -5.39
C GLY A 348 14.50 -13.69 -5.93
N PRO A 349 15.68 -14.31 -5.73
CA PRO A 349 16.91 -13.81 -6.37
C PRO A 349 16.57 -13.53 -7.82
N SER A 350 16.63 -12.24 -8.20
CA SER A 350 16.01 -11.68 -9.40
C SER A 350 15.94 -12.76 -10.46
N THR A 351 14.74 -13.30 -10.78
CA THR A 351 14.67 -14.31 -11.84
C THR A 351 15.43 -13.70 -12.99
N GLU A 352 16.55 -14.31 -13.39
CA GLU A 352 17.45 -13.71 -14.35
C GLU A 352 16.61 -13.49 -15.61
N GLY A 353 16.14 -12.26 -15.79
CA GLY A 353 15.40 -11.93 -16.99
C GLY A 353 16.28 -12.34 -18.15
N PRO A 354 15.72 -12.68 -19.32
CA PRO A 354 16.50 -13.17 -20.45
C PRO A 354 17.65 -12.23 -20.87
N TYR A 355 17.68 -11.00 -20.36
CA TYR A 355 18.68 -9.98 -20.61
C TYR A 355 19.61 -9.66 -19.43
N ARG A 356 19.50 -10.32 -18.26
CA ARG A 356 20.33 -10.00 -17.07
C ARG A 356 21.81 -10.10 -17.39
N SER A 357 22.25 -11.23 -17.92
CA SER A 357 23.66 -11.45 -18.30
C SER A 357 24.18 -10.43 -19.32
N MET A 358 23.30 -9.91 -20.18
CA MET A 358 23.62 -8.86 -21.16
C MET A 358 23.74 -7.47 -20.51
N ALA A 359 22.93 -7.21 -19.47
CA ALA A 359 22.92 -5.96 -18.71
C ALA A 359 23.97 -5.91 -17.60
N GLU A 360 24.48 -7.06 -17.14
CA GLU A 360 25.50 -7.17 -16.10
C GLU A 360 26.75 -6.35 -16.48
N GLY A 361 27.23 -5.51 -15.54
CA GLY A 361 28.37 -4.63 -15.78
C GLY A 361 28.10 -3.43 -16.71
N LYS A 362 26.86 -3.23 -17.19
CA LYS A 362 26.47 -2.00 -17.88
C LYS A 362 26.22 -0.89 -16.86
N ARG A 363 27.03 0.15 -16.90
CA ARG A 363 26.91 1.37 -16.10
C ARG A 363 26.54 2.48 -17.06
N GLY A 364 25.34 3.01 -16.93
CA GLY A 364 24.85 3.94 -17.93
C GLY A 364 24.17 5.17 -17.38
N LEU A 365 24.02 6.12 -18.29
CA LEU A 365 23.33 7.37 -18.05
C LEU A 365 21.97 7.31 -18.76
N TYR A 366 20.91 7.68 -18.06
CA TYR A 366 19.64 8.05 -18.68
C TYR A 366 19.63 9.56 -18.91
N LEU A 367 19.21 10.00 -20.09
CA LEU A 367 19.06 11.42 -20.40
C LEU A 367 17.81 11.66 -21.27
N PRO A 368 16.99 12.67 -20.94
CA PRO A 368 15.93 13.09 -21.84
C PRO A 368 16.49 13.72 -23.13
N VAL A 369 15.77 13.59 -24.24
CA VAL A 369 16.22 14.03 -25.57
C VAL A 369 16.57 15.51 -25.67
N ASN A 370 15.98 16.39 -24.85
CA ASN A 370 16.32 17.82 -24.84
C ASN A 370 17.81 18.08 -24.55
N HIS A 371 18.47 17.19 -23.80
CA HIS A 371 19.90 17.28 -23.52
C HIS A 371 20.80 16.80 -24.67
N THR A 372 20.23 16.19 -25.71
CA THR A 372 20.99 15.66 -26.86
C THR A 372 20.80 16.48 -28.14
N LEU A 373 20.01 17.55 -28.09
CA LEU A 373 19.65 18.35 -29.26
C LEU A 373 20.80 19.16 -29.87
N SER A 374 21.89 19.38 -29.13
CA SER A 374 23.06 20.08 -29.65
C SER A 374 24.36 19.60 -28.98
N PRO A 375 25.52 19.77 -29.63
CA PRO A 375 26.81 19.44 -29.03
C PRO A 375 27.04 20.12 -27.67
N LYS A 376 26.58 21.37 -27.52
CA LYS A 376 26.73 22.13 -26.26
C LYS A 376 25.94 21.51 -25.10
N LEU A 377 24.71 21.06 -25.35
CA LEU A 377 23.87 20.45 -24.32
C LEU A 377 24.33 19.03 -23.98
N LEU A 378 24.87 18.31 -24.96
CA LEU A 378 25.34 16.94 -24.80
C LEU A 378 26.72 16.86 -24.12
N ALA A 379 27.60 17.84 -24.33
CA ALA A 379 28.98 17.81 -23.86
C ALA A 379 29.16 17.47 -22.37
N PRO A 380 28.41 18.04 -21.42
CA PRO A 380 28.56 17.70 -20.00
C PRO A 380 28.31 16.22 -19.70
N TYR A 381 27.37 15.60 -20.43
CA TYR A 381 27.04 14.19 -20.26
C TYR A 381 28.09 13.27 -20.87
N LEU A 382 28.70 13.66 -21.99
CA LEU A 382 29.85 12.94 -22.55
C LEU A 382 31.04 13.00 -21.59
N SER A 383 31.34 14.18 -21.02
CA SER A 383 32.38 14.31 -19.99
C SER A 383 32.10 13.43 -18.79
N LEU A 384 30.85 13.34 -18.33
CA LEU A 384 30.46 12.46 -17.23
C LEU A 384 30.63 10.97 -17.58
N ILE A 385 30.23 10.57 -18.79
CA ILE A 385 30.42 9.21 -19.31
C ILE A 385 31.92 8.84 -19.28
N ASP A 386 32.78 9.74 -19.75
CA ASP A 386 34.23 9.53 -19.77
C ASP A 386 34.87 9.52 -18.37
N GLU A 387 34.44 10.43 -17.49
CA GLU A 387 34.94 10.57 -16.11
C GLU A 387 34.56 9.35 -15.28
N LYS A 388 33.28 8.95 -15.29
CA LYS A 388 32.75 7.84 -14.49
C LYS A 388 32.90 6.47 -15.17
N LYS A 389 33.51 6.43 -16.36
CA LYS A 389 33.70 5.20 -17.16
C LYS A 389 32.37 4.48 -17.42
N LEU A 390 31.33 5.24 -17.75
CA LEU A 390 30.04 4.70 -18.14
C LEU A 390 30.16 4.06 -19.52
N ASN A 391 29.48 2.93 -19.74
CA ASN A 391 29.56 2.13 -20.97
C ASN A 391 28.17 1.90 -21.60
N MET A 392 27.18 2.68 -21.18
CA MET A 392 25.80 2.64 -21.67
C MET A 392 25.20 4.05 -21.61
N ALA A 393 24.35 4.38 -22.58
CA ALA A 393 23.49 5.57 -22.52
C ALA A 393 22.09 5.21 -23.01
N VAL A 394 21.08 5.69 -22.30
CA VAL A 394 19.67 5.56 -22.67
C VAL A 394 19.14 6.97 -22.90
N ILE A 395 18.73 7.27 -24.12
CA ILE A 395 18.14 8.56 -24.48
C ILE A 395 16.64 8.37 -24.59
N ASP A 396 15.87 9.07 -23.75
CA ASP A 396 14.42 9.10 -23.91
C ASP A 396 14.06 10.01 -25.06
N MET A 397 13.64 9.40 -26.18
CA MET A 397 13.35 10.11 -27.41
C MET A 397 12.05 10.92 -27.37
N LYS A 398 11.25 10.82 -26.29
CA LYS A 398 10.11 11.69 -26.05
C LYS A 398 10.53 12.86 -25.18
N ASP A 399 10.04 14.06 -25.50
CA ASP A 399 10.17 15.19 -24.59
C ASP A 399 9.12 15.13 -23.47
N ASP A 400 9.26 16.02 -22.48
CA ASP A 400 8.36 16.10 -21.32
C ASP A 400 6.90 16.42 -21.68
N TYR A 401 6.63 16.84 -22.93
CA TYR A 401 5.30 17.09 -23.46
C TYR A 401 4.75 15.89 -24.24
N GLY A 402 5.45 14.75 -24.20
CA GLY A 402 5.10 13.52 -24.90
C GLY A 402 5.36 13.56 -26.41
N ARG A 403 6.08 14.56 -26.92
CA ARG A 403 6.38 14.68 -28.36
C ARG A 403 7.62 13.87 -28.69
N LEU A 404 7.53 13.06 -29.73
CA LEU A 404 8.69 12.32 -30.23
C LEU A 404 9.68 13.28 -30.88
N ARG A 405 10.92 13.28 -30.41
CA ARG A 405 12.06 14.06 -30.93
C ARG A 405 13.05 13.14 -31.65
N PHE A 406 12.48 12.23 -32.42
CA PHE A 406 13.20 11.25 -33.22
C PHE A 406 12.48 11.05 -34.54
N THR A 407 13.24 10.96 -35.63
CA THR A 407 12.73 10.54 -36.92
C THR A 407 13.41 9.22 -37.30
N PRO A 408 12.70 8.08 -37.26
CA PRO A 408 13.29 6.81 -37.65
C PRO A 408 13.67 6.83 -39.13
N LYS A 409 14.89 6.38 -39.43
CA LYS A 409 15.30 6.11 -40.83
C LYS A 409 14.83 4.73 -41.32
N ASN A 410 14.32 3.89 -40.42
CA ASN A 410 13.82 2.56 -40.75
C ASN A 410 12.32 2.63 -41.13
N PRO A 411 11.95 2.28 -42.38
CA PRO A 411 10.56 2.29 -42.82
C PRO A 411 9.63 1.41 -41.97
N ALA A 412 10.13 0.30 -41.41
CA ALA A 412 9.34 -0.62 -40.58
C ALA A 412 8.94 -0.02 -39.23
N ILE A 413 9.69 0.98 -38.73
CA ILE A 413 9.34 1.73 -37.51
C ILE A 413 8.32 2.81 -37.88
N THR A 414 8.54 3.51 -38.99
CA THR A 414 7.63 4.54 -39.52
C THR A 414 6.24 3.99 -39.83
N ALA A 415 6.14 2.74 -40.30
CA ALA A 415 4.89 2.07 -40.61
C ALA A 415 4.01 1.75 -39.37
N LYS A 416 4.57 1.81 -38.15
CA LYS A 416 3.87 1.51 -36.90
C LYS A 416 3.25 2.73 -36.22
N GLY A 417 3.38 3.93 -36.82
CA GLY A 417 2.84 5.19 -36.31
C GLY A 417 3.88 6.00 -35.57
#